data_AF-A0A8M9QIR9-F1
#
_entry.id   AF-A0A8M9QIR9-F1
#
_cell.length_a   1.000
_cell.length_b   1.000
_cell.length_c   1.000
_cell.angle_alpha   90.00
_cell.angle_beta   90.00
_cell.angle_gamma   90.00
#
_symmetry.space_group_name_H-M   'P 1'
#
loop_
_entity.id
_entity.type
_entity.pdbx_description
1 polymer ?
#
loop_
_entity_poly.entity_id
_entity_poly.type
_entity_poly.pdbx_seq_one_letter_code
_entity_poly.pdbx_strand_id
1 'polypeptide(L)'
;MASAGEGGVDSKAELSTLLEQWEREQQGASSELLNILTKISELVERETEEYHKADPDPFDDRHPGRADPECMLGHLLKILFKNDDFMNALVNSYVMSSREVPLNTAACRLLLNIMPGLETAVVFQEKVTHACTRTHIHSHTEAHRALQITSLDFLLID
;
A
#
# COMPACT_ATOMS: atom_id res chain seq x y z
N MET A 1 -18.02 3.71 -24.79
CA MET A 1 -18.24 4.56 -23.61
C MET A 1 -18.21 3.65 -22.39
N ALA A 2 -17.04 3.48 -21.78
CA ALA A 2 -16.90 2.69 -20.56
C ALA A 2 -17.06 3.65 -19.37
N SER A 3 -18.00 3.33 -18.49
CA SER A 3 -18.28 4.06 -17.26
C SER A 3 -17.13 3.81 -16.27
N ALA A 4 -16.14 4.71 -16.25
CA ALA A 4 -15.05 4.69 -15.26
C ALA A 4 -15.40 5.51 -13.98
N GLY A 5 -16.64 5.97 -13.83
CA GLY A 5 -16.97 7.03 -12.88
C GLY A 5 -17.51 6.59 -11.51
N GLU A 6 -18.15 5.42 -11.39
CA GLU A 6 -18.93 5.11 -10.17
C GLU A 6 -18.12 4.42 -9.05
N GLY A 7 -17.10 3.62 -9.39
CA GLY A 7 -16.29 2.93 -8.37
C GLY A 7 -15.31 3.85 -7.61
N GLY A 8 -14.77 4.87 -8.29
CA GLY A 8 -13.69 5.69 -7.73
C GLY A 8 -14.12 6.60 -6.57
N VAL A 9 -15.31 7.20 -6.64
CA VAL A 9 -15.80 8.06 -5.53
C VAL A 9 -15.97 7.26 -4.23
N ASP A 10 -16.23 5.97 -4.35
CA ASP A 10 -16.39 5.06 -3.21
C ASP A 10 -15.03 4.75 -2.55
N SER A 11 -13.97 4.49 -3.32
CA SER A 11 -12.65 4.12 -2.80
C SER A 11 -12.06 5.17 -1.83
N LYS A 12 -12.24 6.47 -2.10
CA LYS A 12 -11.79 7.54 -1.19
C LYS A 12 -12.56 7.53 0.14
N ALA A 13 -13.88 7.32 0.08
CA ALA A 13 -14.73 7.26 1.26
C ALA A 13 -14.45 5.99 2.07
N GLU A 14 -14.21 4.86 1.38
CA GLU A 14 -13.80 3.59 1.97
C GLU A 14 -12.49 3.75 2.75
N LEU A 15 -11.45 4.35 2.14
CA LEU A 15 -10.19 4.60 2.81
C LEU A 15 -10.36 5.50 4.05
N SER A 16 -11.14 6.56 3.94
CA SER A 16 -11.39 7.48 5.05
C SER A 16 -12.07 6.76 6.22
N THR A 17 -13.05 5.91 5.91
CA THR A 17 -13.75 5.07 6.90
C THR A 17 -12.81 4.09 7.59
N LEU A 18 -11.91 3.45 6.82
CA LEU A 18 -10.91 2.52 7.36
C LEU A 18 -9.92 3.23 8.29
N LEU A 19 -9.50 4.46 7.97
CA LEU A 19 -8.62 5.26 8.82
C LEU A 19 -9.30 5.71 10.11
N GLU A 20 -10.58 6.12 10.04
CA GLU A 20 -11.38 6.42 11.23
C GLU A 20 -11.61 5.18 12.10
N GLN A 21 -11.79 4.00 11.49
CA GLN A 21 -11.89 2.74 12.23
C GLN A 21 -10.56 2.41 12.90
N TRP A 22 -9.44 2.58 12.17
CA TRP A 22 -8.11 2.37 12.73
C TRP A 22 -7.84 3.26 13.94
N GLU A 23 -8.20 4.54 13.89
CA GLU A 23 -8.02 5.50 15.00
C GLU A 23 -8.76 5.04 16.27
N ARG A 24 -9.96 4.47 16.11
CA ARG A 24 -10.76 3.92 17.22
C ARG A 24 -10.18 2.63 17.80
N GLU A 25 -9.62 1.78 16.95
CA GLU A 25 -9.17 0.42 17.29
C GLU A 25 -7.69 0.33 17.67
N GLN A 26 -6.94 1.46 17.75
CA GLN A 26 -5.51 1.44 18.12
C GLN A 26 -5.23 0.76 19.47
N GLN A 27 -6.18 0.84 20.41
CA GLN A 27 -6.11 0.21 21.73
C GLN A 27 -6.90 -1.10 21.81
N GLY A 28 -7.50 -1.51 20.70
CA GLY A 28 -8.35 -2.69 20.58
C GLY A 28 -7.57 -3.98 20.36
N ALA A 29 -8.25 -4.99 19.82
CA ALA A 29 -7.65 -6.28 19.53
C ALA A 29 -6.77 -6.21 18.26
N SER A 30 -5.61 -6.87 18.28
CA SER A 30 -4.71 -6.95 17.12
C SER A 30 -5.39 -7.53 15.86
N SER A 31 -6.45 -8.33 16.02
CA SER A 31 -7.25 -8.88 14.91
C SER A 31 -7.98 -7.80 14.11
N GLU A 32 -8.46 -6.75 14.78
CA GLU A 32 -9.13 -5.63 14.10
C GLU A 32 -8.12 -4.80 13.32
N LEU A 33 -6.97 -4.48 13.93
CA LEU A 33 -5.88 -3.79 13.24
C LEU A 33 -5.40 -4.58 12.01
N LEU A 34 -5.26 -5.89 12.13
CA LEU A 34 -4.91 -6.75 11.00
C LEU A 34 -5.96 -6.66 9.88
N ASN A 35 -7.24 -6.75 10.22
CA ASN A 35 -8.33 -6.65 9.24
C ASN A 35 -8.29 -5.31 8.50
N ILE A 36 -8.10 -4.21 9.24
CA ILE A 36 -8.04 -2.86 8.66
C ILE A 36 -6.83 -2.72 7.73
N LEU A 37 -5.64 -3.13 8.15
CA LEU A 37 -4.44 -3.06 7.30
C LEU A 37 -4.58 -3.91 6.03
N THR A 38 -5.20 -5.09 6.13
CA THR A 38 -5.48 -5.95 4.98
C THR A 38 -6.43 -5.25 4.00
N LYS A 39 -7.54 -4.67 4.48
CA LYS A 39 -8.49 -3.95 3.63
C LYS A 39 -7.88 -2.72 2.96
N ILE A 40 -7.06 -1.94 3.68
CA ILE A 40 -6.33 -0.81 3.08
C ILE A 40 -5.38 -1.33 1.99
N SER A 41 -4.69 -2.45 2.23
CA SER A 41 -3.79 -3.05 1.23
C SER A 41 -4.54 -3.46 -0.03
N GLU A 42 -5.66 -4.17 0.11
CA GLU A 42 -6.51 -4.61 -1.00
C GLU A 42 -7.09 -3.43 -1.78
N LEU A 43 -7.50 -2.37 -1.09
CA LEU A 43 -7.97 -1.14 -1.70
C LEU A 43 -6.88 -0.47 -2.56
N VAL A 44 -5.67 -0.31 -2.02
CA VAL A 44 -4.54 0.28 -2.75
C VAL A 44 -4.12 -0.58 -3.93
N GLU A 45 -4.10 -1.91 -3.77
CA GLU A 45 -3.78 -2.85 -4.85
C GLU A 45 -4.79 -2.79 -5.98
N ARG A 46 -6.10 -2.75 -5.67
CA ARG A 46 -7.17 -2.61 -6.65
C ARG A 46 -7.01 -1.32 -7.46
N GLU A 47 -6.81 -0.18 -6.80
CA GLU A 47 -6.60 1.09 -7.52
C GLU A 47 -5.26 1.15 -8.26
N THR A 48 -4.25 0.39 -7.80
CA THR A 48 -2.98 0.23 -8.52
C THR A 48 -3.17 -0.56 -9.81
N GLU A 49 -3.97 -1.62 -9.78
CA GLU A 49 -4.32 -2.39 -10.96
C GLU A 49 -5.12 -1.53 -11.96
N GLU A 50 -6.12 -0.78 -11.48
CA GLU A 50 -6.90 0.13 -12.33
C GLU A 50 -6.05 1.26 -12.92
N TYR A 51 -5.09 1.80 -12.16
CA TYR A 51 -4.13 2.76 -12.69
C TYR A 51 -3.30 2.18 -13.84
N HIS A 52 -2.81 0.95 -13.71
CA HIS A 52 -2.04 0.29 -14.78
C HIS A 52 -2.90 -0.08 -15.99
N LYS A 53 -4.19 -0.43 -15.79
CA LYS A 53 -5.14 -0.66 -16.90
C LYS A 53 -5.40 0.60 -17.74
N ALA A 54 -5.18 1.78 -17.17
CA ALA A 54 -5.25 3.05 -17.90
C ALA A 54 -4.04 3.27 -18.84
N ASP A 55 -3.11 2.32 -18.92
CA ASP A 55 -1.90 2.34 -19.75
C ASP A 55 -1.04 3.59 -19.51
N PRO A 56 -0.57 3.81 -18.26
CA PRO A 56 0.32 4.91 -17.96
C PRO A 56 1.65 4.72 -18.70
N ASP A 57 2.27 5.83 -19.12
CA ASP A 57 3.53 5.79 -19.88
C ASP A 57 4.61 5.01 -19.10
N PRO A 58 5.14 3.89 -19.63
CA PRO A 58 6.13 3.07 -18.93
C PRO A 58 7.48 3.79 -18.76
N PHE A 59 7.71 4.90 -19.46
CA PHE A 59 8.90 5.74 -19.30
C PHE A 59 8.67 6.92 -18.34
N ASP A 60 7.48 7.05 -17.76
CA ASP A 60 7.18 8.07 -16.77
C ASP A 60 7.43 7.57 -15.35
N ASP A 61 8.62 7.87 -14.83
CA ASP A 61 9.02 7.51 -13.46
C ASP A 61 8.33 8.36 -12.37
N ARG A 62 7.42 9.27 -12.74
CA ARG A 62 6.69 10.10 -11.77
C ARG A 62 5.70 9.25 -10.98
N HIS A 63 5.53 9.62 -9.73
CA HIS A 63 4.47 9.14 -8.86
C HIS A 63 3.08 9.23 -9.55
N PRO A 64 2.17 8.24 -9.41
CA PRO A 64 0.82 8.26 -10.02
C PRO A 64 0.07 9.58 -9.80
N GLY A 65 -0.04 10.05 -8.55
CA GLY A 65 -0.62 11.36 -8.22
C GLY A 65 0.11 12.62 -8.73
N ARG A 66 1.28 12.49 -9.38
CA ARG A 66 2.01 13.54 -10.12
C ARG A 66 1.94 13.35 -11.64
N ALA A 67 1.93 12.10 -12.10
CA ALA A 67 1.73 11.74 -13.50
C ALA A 67 0.30 12.09 -13.94
N ASP A 68 -0.67 11.73 -13.11
CA ASP A 68 -2.08 12.09 -13.21
C ASP A 68 -2.60 12.59 -11.83
N PRO A 69 -2.75 13.91 -11.65
CA PRO A 69 -3.24 14.49 -10.40
C PRO A 69 -4.62 14.01 -9.97
N GLU A 70 -5.47 13.60 -10.93
CA GLU A 70 -6.86 13.21 -10.72
C GLU A 70 -7.03 11.69 -10.55
N CYS A 71 -5.96 10.90 -10.71
CA CYS A 71 -6.05 9.45 -10.54
C CYS A 71 -6.43 9.07 -9.10
N MET A 72 -7.28 8.06 -8.97
CA MET A 72 -7.79 7.62 -7.67
C MET A 72 -6.68 7.10 -6.76
N LEU A 73 -5.76 6.29 -7.30
CA LEU A 73 -4.56 5.85 -6.58
C LEU A 73 -3.77 7.03 -6.01
N GLY A 74 -3.57 8.09 -6.81
CA GLY A 74 -2.92 9.31 -6.38
C GLY A 74 -3.65 10.00 -5.23
N HIS A 75 -4.99 10.01 -5.25
CA HIS A 75 -5.80 10.52 -4.15
C HIS A 75 -5.69 9.67 -2.87
N LEU A 76 -5.72 8.34 -2.98
CA LEU A 76 -5.57 7.45 -1.83
C LEU A 76 -4.20 7.62 -1.16
N LEU A 77 -3.13 7.63 -1.95
CA LEU A 77 -1.77 7.84 -1.44
C LEU A 77 -1.62 9.20 -0.77
N LYS A 78 -2.20 10.27 -1.35
CA LYS A 78 -2.23 11.60 -0.72
C LYS A 78 -2.94 11.58 0.64
N ILE A 79 -4.02 10.81 0.80
CA ILE A 79 -4.76 10.71 2.07
C ILE A 79 -3.92 9.96 3.11
N LEU A 80 -3.35 8.81 2.73
CA LEU A 80 -2.48 8.01 3.61
C LEU A 80 -1.28 8.83 4.11
N PHE A 81 -0.56 9.50 3.21
CA PHE A 81 0.63 10.28 3.58
C PHE A 81 0.33 11.57 4.35
N LYS A 82 -0.91 12.07 4.29
CA LYS A 82 -1.34 13.20 5.14
C LYS A 82 -1.68 12.77 6.56
N ASN A 83 -1.89 11.48 6.80
CA ASN A 83 -2.16 10.94 8.13
C ASN A 83 -0.84 10.51 8.78
N ASP A 84 -0.15 11.48 9.40
CA ASP A 84 1.16 11.27 10.03
C ASP A 84 1.08 10.23 11.16
N ASP A 85 0.00 10.23 11.95
CA ASP A 85 -0.19 9.27 13.05
C ASP A 85 -0.27 7.85 12.51
N PHE A 86 -1.04 7.63 11.43
CA PHE A 86 -1.13 6.34 10.76
C PHE A 86 0.21 5.90 10.19
N MET A 87 0.88 6.76 9.44
CA MET A 87 2.17 6.43 8.82
C MET A 87 3.24 6.13 9.86
N ASN A 88 3.28 6.90 10.95
CA ASN A 88 4.19 6.70 12.06
C ASN A 88 3.91 5.38 12.77
N ALA A 89 2.65 5.04 13.04
CA ALA A 89 2.27 3.76 13.64
C ALA A 89 2.56 2.58 12.70
N LEU A 90 2.26 2.71 11.41
CA LEU A 90 2.54 1.69 10.40
C LEU A 90 4.01 1.29 10.41
N VAL A 91 4.91 2.27 10.33
CA VAL A 91 6.34 2.01 10.31
C VAL A 91 6.85 1.60 11.69
N ASN A 92 6.65 2.42 12.71
CA ASN A 92 7.34 2.24 13.99
C ASN A 92 6.68 1.19 14.90
N SER A 93 5.35 1.10 14.88
CA SER A 93 4.63 0.17 15.75
C SER A 93 4.42 -1.17 15.06
N TYR A 94 3.97 -1.18 13.80
CA TYR A 94 3.57 -2.42 13.14
C TYR A 94 4.70 -3.10 12.36
N VAL A 95 5.52 -2.35 11.62
CA VAL A 95 6.66 -2.90 10.87
C VAL A 95 7.90 -3.12 11.76
N MET A 96 8.26 -2.14 12.59
CA MET A 96 9.51 -2.17 13.36
C MET A 96 9.40 -2.91 14.69
N SER A 97 8.27 -2.76 15.40
CA SER A 97 8.14 -3.18 16.80
C SER A 97 7.20 -4.37 17.03
N SER A 98 6.26 -4.64 16.11
CA SER A 98 5.29 -5.71 16.28
C SER A 98 5.97 -7.07 16.30
N ARG A 99 5.67 -7.86 17.33
CA ARG A 99 6.08 -9.27 17.44
C ARG A 99 5.02 -10.22 16.88
N GLU A 100 3.82 -9.71 16.62
CA GLU A 100 2.76 -10.47 15.98
C GLU A 100 3.04 -10.57 14.49
N VAL A 101 3.55 -11.73 14.07
CA VAL A 101 3.91 -12.00 12.66
C VAL A 101 2.75 -11.66 11.71
N PRO A 102 1.48 -12.02 11.97
CA PRO A 102 0.39 -11.69 11.04
C PRO A 102 0.20 -10.19 10.85
N LEU A 103 0.24 -9.41 11.94
CA LEU A 103 0.10 -7.95 11.89
C LEU A 103 1.30 -7.30 11.20
N ASN A 104 2.51 -7.78 11.50
CA ASN A 104 3.74 -7.30 10.86
C ASN A 104 3.73 -7.57 9.34
N THR A 105 3.31 -8.76 8.92
CA THR A 105 3.18 -9.12 7.50
C THR A 105 2.15 -8.24 6.79
N ALA A 106 0.98 -8.01 7.38
CA ALA A 106 -0.03 -7.12 6.80
C ALA A 106 0.49 -5.67 6.69
N ALA A 107 1.20 -5.18 7.71
CA ALA A 107 1.82 -3.87 7.69
C ALA A 107 2.93 -3.74 6.62
N CYS A 108 3.75 -4.79 6.44
CA CYS A 108 4.77 -4.82 5.40
C CYS A 108 4.16 -4.83 4.01
N ARG A 109 3.08 -5.61 3.79
CA ARG A 109 2.32 -5.60 2.52
C ARG A 109 1.83 -4.19 2.20
N LEU A 110 1.18 -3.52 3.15
CA LEU A 110 0.71 -2.15 2.94
C LEU A 110 1.86 -1.19 2.66
N LEU A 111 2.96 -1.26 3.41
CA LEU A 111 4.13 -0.41 3.21
C LEU A 111 4.73 -0.60 1.81
N LEU A 112 4.81 -1.84 1.32
CA LEU A 112 5.29 -2.15 -0.02
C LEU A 112 4.37 -1.58 -1.11
N ASN A 113 3.05 -1.64 -0.92
CA ASN A 113 2.09 -1.08 -1.88
C ASN A 113 2.18 0.44 -2.01
N ILE A 114 2.49 1.14 -0.92
CA ILE A 114 2.59 2.62 -0.92
C ILE A 114 4.01 3.13 -1.18
N MET A 115 5.02 2.27 -1.10
CA MET A 115 6.43 2.62 -1.28
C MET A 115 6.78 3.22 -2.67
N PRO A 116 6.23 2.74 -3.81
CA PRO A 116 6.40 3.43 -5.09
C PRO A 116 5.95 4.89 -5.03
N GLY A 117 5.02 5.19 -4.11
CA GLY A 117 4.53 6.53 -3.86
C GLY A 117 5.36 7.38 -2.88
N LEU A 118 6.17 6.74 -2.05
CA LEU A 118 7.18 7.40 -1.24
C LEU A 118 8.40 7.61 -2.13
N GLU A 119 8.44 8.69 -2.91
CA GLU A 119 9.63 9.12 -3.64
C GLU A 119 10.87 8.79 -2.79
N THR A 120 11.69 7.85 -3.27
CA THR A 120 12.89 7.31 -2.60
C THR A 120 13.88 8.41 -2.19
N ALA A 121 13.67 9.63 -2.67
CA ALA A 121 14.42 10.82 -2.31
C ALA A 121 14.13 11.40 -0.92
N VAL A 122 12.90 11.32 -0.37
CA VAL A 122 12.52 12.18 0.78
C VAL A 122 12.43 11.45 2.13
N VAL A 123 11.99 10.18 2.18
CA VAL A 123 11.71 9.52 3.47
C VAL A 123 12.81 8.53 3.91
N PHE A 124 13.71 8.14 3.01
CA PHE A 124 14.52 6.92 3.20
C PHE A 124 16.03 7.10 3.28
N GLN A 125 16.55 8.24 3.74
CA GLN A 125 18.00 8.38 3.84
C GLN A 125 18.69 7.49 4.89
N GLU A 126 18.01 6.80 5.82
CA GLU A 126 18.79 5.92 6.75
C GLU A 126 18.07 4.77 7.48
N LYS A 127 16.75 4.82 7.73
CA LYS A 127 16.18 3.98 8.81
C LYS A 127 15.42 2.71 8.38
N VAL A 128 14.76 2.71 7.23
CA VAL A 128 13.79 1.63 6.92
C VAL A 128 14.36 0.52 6.02
N THR A 129 15.39 0.80 5.21
CA THR A 129 16.11 -0.23 4.44
C THR A 129 16.65 -1.34 5.35
N HIS A 130 17.08 -1.01 6.56
CA HIS A 130 17.59 -1.98 7.54
C HIS A 130 16.50 -2.78 8.26
N ALA A 131 15.29 -2.24 8.37
CA ALA A 131 14.21 -2.94 9.05
C ALA A 131 13.46 -3.89 8.12
N CYS A 132 13.19 -3.41 6.89
CA CYS A 132 12.55 -4.24 5.88
C CYS A 132 13.45 -5.44 5.53
N THR A 133 14.78 -5.27 5.49
CA THR A 133 15.73 -6.37 5.24
C THR A 133 15.70 -7.46 6.31
N ARG A 134 15.37 -7.16 7.57
CA ARG A 134 15.39 -8.16 8.65
C ARG A 134 14.20 -9.13 8.60
N THR A 135 13.02 -8.68 8.14
CA THR A 135 11.86 -9.55 7.90
C THR A 135 11.77 -10.03 6.44
N HIS A 136 12.33 -9.28 5.49
CA HIS A 136 12.43 -9.69 4.08
C HIS A 136 13.13 -11.04 3.91
N ILE A 137 14.09 -11.47 4.73
CA ILE A 137 14.73 -12.77 4.48
C ILE A 137 13.76 -13.95 4.68
N HIS A 138 12.77 -13.83 5.58
CA HIS A 138 11.76 -14.89 5.73
C HIS A 138 10.61 -14.71 4.75
N SER A 139 10.15 -13.48 4.50
CA SER A 139 9.03 -13.24 3.60
C SER A 139 9.42 -13.19 2.12
N HIS A 140 10.63 -12.80 1.71
CA HIS A 140 11.03 -12.82 0.28
C HIS A 140 10.96 -14.20 -0.31
N THR A 141 11.26 -15.26 0.43
CA THR A 141 11.17 -16.62 -0.13
C THR A 141 9.74 -16.97 -0.56
N GLU A 142 8.72 -16.31 0.01
CA GLU A 142 7.31 -16.47 -0.34
C GLU A 142 6.75 -15.30 -1.17
N ALA A 143 7.16 -14.07 -0.90
CA ALA A 143 6.73 -12.85 -1.59
C ALA A 143 7.38 -12.67 -2.96
N HIS A 144 8.65 -13.07 -3.15
CA HIS A 144 9.20 -13.17 -4.52
C HIS A 144 8.50 -14.28 -5.30
N ARG A 145 8.04 -15.36 -4.66
CA ARG A 145 7.19 -16.35 -5.33
C ARG A 145 5.83 -15.75 -5.68
N ALA A 146 5.23 -14.96 -4.80
CA ALA A 146 3.95 -14.29 -5.08
C ALA A 146 4.08 -13.22 -6.19
N LEU A 147 5.12 -12.38 -6.16
CA LEU A 147 5.38 -11.37 -7.19
C LEU A 147 5.86 -11.98 -8.51
N GLN A 148 6.61 -13.09 -8.49
CA GLN A 148 6.91 -13.83 -9.72
C GLN A 148 5.68 -14.52 -10.28
N ILE A 149 4.72 -14.96 -9.46
CA ILE A 149 3.45 -15.51 -9.97
C ILE A 149 2.64 -14.39 -10.66
N THR A 150 2.50 -13.21 -10.03
CA THR A 150 1.79 -12.09 -10.68
C THR A 150 2.53 -11.54 -11.90
N SER A 151 3.87 -11.59 -11.92
CA SER A 151 4.66 -11.15 -13.08
C SER A 151 4.77 -12.19 -14.18
N LEU A 152 4.63 -13.50 -13.90
CA LEU A 152 4.65 -14.54 -14.92
C LEU A 152 3.28 -14.73 -15.59
N ASP A 153 2.17 -14.50 -14.88
CA ASP A 153 0.84 -14.54 -15.52
C ASP A 153 0.68 -13.41 -16.56
N PHE A 154 1.37 -12.27 -16.38
CA PHE A 154 1.34 -11.19 -17.38
C PHE A 154 2.20 -11.47 -18.63
N LEU A 155 3.17 -12.40 -18.57
CA LEU A 155 4.06 -12.70 -19.71
C LEU A 155 3.66 -13.94 -20.51
N LEU A 156 2.55 -14.61 -20.16
CA LEU A 156 2.13 -15.87 -20.81
C LEU A 156 0.73 -15.83 -21.43
N ILE A 157 0.20 -14.63 -21.69
CA ILE A 157 -0.97 -14.41 -22.55
C ILE A 157 -0.54 -13.55 -23.74
N ASP A 158 0.35 -14.10 -24.56
CA ASP A 158 0.57 -13.85 -26.00
C ASP A 158 1.44 -15.00 -26.55
#